data_AF-A0A847DC58-F1
#
_entry.id   AF-A0A847DC58-F1
#
_cell.length_a   1.000
_cell.length_b   1.000
_cell.length_c   1.000
_cell.angle_alpha   90.00
_cell.angle_beta   90.00
_cell.angle_gamma   90.00
#
_symmetry.space_group_name_H-M   'P 1'
#
loop_
_entity.id
_entity.type
_entity.pdbx_description
1 polymer ?
#
loop_
_entity_poly.entity_id
_entity_poly.type
_entity_poly.pdbx_seq_one_letter_code
_entity_poly.pdbx_strand_id
1 'polypeptide(L)'
;MEGGPAIRFFERKAVINILLVWSISVIFILIKGNLLHSLLTKGIDIDLIIIFTVFLLASGESSPGIFVFCQGFLLDILSGGVTGLHTFLYLLVYCIIRLVSHPVDLFSPAGRTTVIFIAVMAKEFIMVSLLNLFSLQYDFSFDSLYKFCISSIITSIISIFVLHFFKITPSEIPRGGKDGGK
;
A
#
# COMPACT_ATOMS: atom_id res chain seq x y z
N MET A 1 -31.47 -15.36 6.50
CA MET A 1 -30.77 -16.02 5.39
C MET A 1 -29.40 -16.44 5.90
N GLU A 2 -29.25 -17.69 6.34
CA GLU A 2 -27.96 -18.19 6.81
C GLU A 2 -27.07 -18.51 5.61
N GLY A 3 -25.87 -17.93 5.58
CA GLY A 3 -24.87 -18.22 4.55
C GLY A 3 -24.49 -19.70 4.57
N GLY A 4 -24.63 -20.36 3.42
CA GLY A 4 -24.21 -21.75 3.22
C GLY A 4 -22.70 -21.95 3.50
N PRO A 5 -22.24 -23.20 3.67
CA PRO A 5 -20.87 -23.51 4.07
C PRO A 5 -19.80 -22.92 3.13
N ALA A 6 -20.11 -22.75 1.84
CA ALA A 6 -19.22 -22.12 0.87
C ALA A 6 -19.00 -20.62 1.12
N ILE A 7 -20.04 -19.89 1.57
CA ILE A 7 -19.97 -18.45 1.86
C ILE A 7 -19.06 -18.22 3.08
N ARG A 8 -19.26 -19.01 4.15
CA ARG A 8 -18.45 -18.92 5.39
C ARG A 8 -16.98 -19.26 5.16
N PHE A 9 -16.67 -20.15 4.22
CA PHE A 9 -15.29 -20.49 3.86
C PHE A 9 -14.58 -19.35 3.14
N PHE A 10 -15.29 -18.64 2.25
CA PHE A 10 -14.76 -17.50 1.54
C PHE A 10 -14.49 -16.31 2.48
N GLU A 11 -15.43 -16.02 3.39
CA GLU A 11 -15.26 -15.00 4.42
C GLU A 11 -14.03 -15.29 5.32
N ARG A 12 -13.83 -16.55 5.74
CA ARG A 12 -12.66 -16.93 6.53
C ARG A 12 -11.34 -16.66 5.81
N LYS A 13 -11.24 -16.99 4.53
CA LYS A 13 -10.01 -16.75 3.75
C LYS A 13 -9.71 -15.26 3.59
N ALA A 14 -10.73 -14.44 3.35
CA ALA A 14 -10.58 -12.99 3.24
C ALA A 14 -10.08 -12.39 4.56
N VAL A 15 -10.70 -12.75 5.69
CA VAL A 15 -10.28 -12.28 7.03
C VAL A 15 -8.84 -12.69 7.35
N ILE A 16 -8.44 -13.92 7.01
CA ILE A 16 -7.06 -14.38 7.21
C ILE A 16 -6.08 -13.51 6.42
N ASN A 17 -6.36 -13.24 5.14
CA ASN A 17 -5.49 -12.40 4.31
C ASN A 17 -5.37 -10.98 4.88
N ILE A 18 -6.46 -10.41 5.38
CA ILE A 18 -6.44 -9.09 6.04
C ILE A 18 -5.56 -9.13 7.29
N LEU A 19 -5.76 -10.09 8.18
CA LEU A 19 -4.95 -10.21 9.39
C LEU A 19 -3.46 -10.41 9.07
N LEU A 20 -3.14 -11.17 8.03
CA LEU A 20 -1.77 -11.35 7.55
C LEU A 20 -1.18 -10.04 7.02
N VAL A 21 -1.91 -9.31 6.18
CA VAL A 21 -1.48 -8.00 5.66
C VAL A 21 -1.19 -7.03 6.80
N TRP A 22 -2.08 -6.94 7.78
CA TRP A 22 -1.89 -6.09 8.96
C TRP A 22 -0.67 -6.50 9.78
N SER A 23 -0.52 -7.80 10.07
CA SER A 23 0.59 -8.31 10.88
C SER A 23 1.93 -8.14 10.18
N ILE A 24 2.01 -8.45 8.88
CA ILE A 24 3.23 -8.30 8.08
C ILE A 24 3.63 -6.84 7.96
N SER A 25 2.67 -5.92 7.82
CA SER A 25 2.96 -4.47 7.81
C SER A 25 3.55 -3.99 9.13
N VAL A 26 2.97 -4.41 10.26
CA VAL A 26 3.46 -4.06 11.59
C VAL A 26 4.87 -4.61 11.81
N ILE A 27 5.11 -5.88 11.49
CA ILE A 27 6.44 -6.50 11.58
C ILE A 27 7.44 -5.77 10.69
N PHE A 28 7.05 -5.45 9.46
CA PHE A 28 7.89 -4.70 8.52
C PHE A 28 8.27 -3.33 9.08
N ILE A 29 7.31 -2.60 9.64
CA ILE A 29 7.54 -1.30 10.28
C ILE A 29 8.48 -1.43 11.49
N LEU A 30 8.32 -2.45 12.33
CA LEU A 30 9.19 -2.69 13.48
C LEU A 30 10.63 -3.01 13.06
N ILE A 31 10.79 -3.86 12.03
CA ILE A 31 12.10 -4.16 11.45
C ILE A 31 12.68 -2.88 10.83
N LYS A 32 11.87 -2.09 10.13
CA LYS A 32 12.24 -0.80 9.53
C LYS A 32 12.54 0.29 10.57
N GLY A 33 12.01 0.20 11.79
CA GLY A 33 12.37 1.09 12.89
C GLY A 33 13.75 0.75 13.47
N ASN A 34 14.04 -0.54 13.64
CA ASN A 34 15.24 -1.02 14.35
C ASN A 34 16.46 -1.27 13.45
N LEU A 35 16.26 -1.87 12.26
CA LEU A 35 17.32 -2.29 11.34
C LEU A 35 17.85 -1.13 10.47
N LEU A 36 17.04 -0.08 10.32
CA LEU A 36 17.15 0.90 9.24
C LEU A 36 17.87 2.19 9.63
N HIS A 37 18.14 2.37 10.92
CA HIS A 37 19.12 3.36 11.37
C HIS A 37 20.53 3.03 10.82
N SER A 38 20.80 1.75 10.49
CA SER A 38 22.12 1.29 10.03
C SER A 38 22.23 0.98 8.53
N LEU A 39 21.13 0.64 7.83
CA LEU A 39 21.20 0.19 6.41
C LEU A 39 20.63 1.18 5.38
N LEU A 40 19.78 2.16 5.76
CA LEU A 40 19.18 3.12 4.80
C LEU A 40 19.75 4.54 4.82
N THR A 41 20.97 4.69 5.31
CA THR A 41 21.73 5.92 5.07
C THR A 41 22.01 6.18 3.57
N LYS A 42 21.60 5.32 2.62
CA LYS A 42 21.76 5.53 1.17
C LYS A 42 20.59 5.02 0.29
N GLY A 43 19.40 5.61 0.43
CA GLY A 43 18.64 6.10 -0.73
C GLY A 43 17.61 5.22 -1.46
N ILE A 44 17.39 3.94 -1.11
CA ILE A 44 16.34 3.12 -1.77
C ILE A 44 15.33 2.63 -0.74
N ASP A 45 14.16 3.28 -0.67
CA ASP A 45 13.09 2.84 0.22
C ASP A 45 12.14 1.85 -0.47
N ILE A 46 11.73 0.79 0.22
CA ILE A 46 10.71 -0.15 -0.25
C ILE A 46 9.45 0.08 0.57
N ASP A 47 8.34 0.38 -0.11
CA ASP A 47 7.09 0.74 0.57
C ASP A 47 6.04 -0.38 0.54
N LEU A 48 6.10 -1.23 1.56
CA LEU A 48 5.16 -2.35 1.71
C LEU A 48 3.74 -1.87 2.08
N ILE A 49 3.61 -0.70 2.73
CA ILE A 49 2.31 -0.12 3.12
C ILE A 49 1.54 0.26 1.86
N ILE A 50 2.19 0.90 0.87
CA ILE A 50 1.56 1.24 -0.41
C ILE A 50 1.12 -0.03 -1.17
N ILE A 51 1.97 -1.06 -1.22
CA ILE A 51 1.63 -2.34 -1.87
C ILE A 51 0.35 -2.93 -1.26
N PHE A 52 0.28 -3.00 0.06
CA PHE A 52 -0.88 -3.55 0.75
C PHE A 52 -2.11 -2.66 0.68
N THR A 53 -1.94 -1.34 0.59
CA THR A 53 -3.05 -0.41 0.38
C THR A 53 -3.73 -0.69 -0.97
N VAL A 54 -2.93 -0.85 -2.03
CA VAL A 54 -3.45 -1.19 -3.37
C VAL A 54 -4.07 -2.59 -3.38
N PHE A 55 -3.48 -3.55 -2.65
CA PHE A 55 -4.08 -4.87 -2.47
C PHE A 55 -5.47 -4.81 -1.83
N LEU A 56 -5.60 -4.14 -0.68
CA LEU A 56 -6.87 -4.02 0.04
C LEU A 56 -7.92 -3.31 -0.81
N LEU A 57 -7.52 -2.24 -1.51
CA LEU A 57 -8.40 -1.51 -2.42
C LEU A 57 -8.88 -2.40 -3.58
N ALA A 58 -7.98 -3.16 -4.20
CA ALA A 58 -8.29 -4.07 -5.30
C ALA A 58 -9.12 -5.30 -4.87
N SER A 59 -9.07 -5.68 -3.59
CA SER A 59 -9.89 -6.75 -3.00
C SER A 59 -11.34 -6.31 -2.71
N GLY A 60 -11.67 -5.03 -2.89
CA GLY A 60 -13.00 -4.49 -2.58
C GLY A 60 -13.25 -4.27 -1.09
N GLU A 61 -12.18 -4.26 -0.28
CA GLU A 61 -12.30 -4.02 1.15
C GLU A 61 -12.69 -2.57 1.45
N SER A 62 -13.52 -2.39 2.47
CA SER A 62 -14.05 -1.07 2.83
C SER A 62 -13.09 -0.22 3.68
N SER A 63 -12.03 -0.83 4.23
CA SER A 63 -11.13 -0.22 5.22
C SER A 63 -9.69 0.14 4.80
N PRO A 64 -9.27 0.24 3.51
CA PRO A 64 -7.89 0.62 3.16
C PRO A 64 -7.44 1.94 3.81
N GLY A 65 -8.33 2.92 3.95
CA GLY A 65 -8.01 4.20 4.62
C GLY A 65 -7.68 4.05 6.11
N ILE A 66 -8.39 3.16 6.81
CA ILE A 66 -8.12 2.86 8.24
C ILE A 66 -6.76 2.17 8.36
N PHE A 67 -6.47 1.21 7.48
CA PHE A 67 -5.18 0.55 7.44
C PHE A 67 -4.05 1.57 7.29
N VAL A 68 -4.13 2.43 6.27
CA VAL A 68 -3.12 3.47 5.99
C VAL A 68 -2.95 4.42 7.18
N PHE A 69 -4.05 4.86 7.80
CA PHE A 69 -4.01 5.70 8.99
C PHE A 69 -3.26 5.01 10.13
N CYS A 70 -3.63 3.76 10.46
CA CYS A 70 -3.01 3.02 11.55
C CYS A 70 -1.52 2.75 11.28
N GLN A 71 -1.14 2.37 10.06
CA GLN A 71 0.26 2.11 9.71
C GLN A 71 1.09 3.41 9.73
N GLY A 72 0.55 4.52 9.22
CA GLY A 72 1.19 5.83 9.28
C GLY A 72 1.38 6.32 10.72
N PHE A 73 0.38 6.14 11.57
CA PHE A 73 0.45 6.49 12.99
C PHE A 73 1.48 5.64 13.74
N LEU A 74 1.55 4.35 13.42
CA LEU A 74 2.55 3.46 13.99
C LEU A 74 3.98 3.88 13.58
N LEU A 75 4.17 4.29 12.33
CA LEU A 75 5.44 4.87 11.87
C LEU A 75 5.80 6.16 12.59
N ASP A 76 4.82 7.03 12.88
CA ASP A 76 5.09 8.25 13.64
C ASP A 76 5.54 7.95 15.08
N ILE A 77 4.97 6.93 15.72
CA ILE A 77 5.40 6.49 17.07
C ILE A 77 6.82 5.90 17.04
N LEU A 78 7.15 5.11 16.02
CA LEU A 78 8.39 4.33 15.98
C LEU A 78 9.57 5.06 15.33
N SER A 79 9.31 6.03 14.45
CA SER A 79 10.38 6.73 13.71
C SER A 79 11.11 7.79 14.52
N GLY A 80 10.56 8.22 15.66
CA GLY A 80 11.12 9.32 16.47
C GLY A 80 11.13 10.68 15.77
N GLY A 81 10.43 10.82 14.64
CA GLY A 81 10.31 12.06 13.86
C GLY A 81 9.17 12.97 14.33
N VAL A 82 8.77 13.91 13.46
CA VAL A 82 7.63 14.81 13.72
C VAL A 82 6.34 13.98 13.80
N THR A 83 5.67 14.03 14.95
CA THR A 83 4.43 13.29 15.18
C THR A 83 3.35 13.72 14.19
N GLY A 84 2.73 12.74 13.52
CA GLY A 84 1.67 12.97 12.53
C GLY A 84 2.17 13.15 11.08
N LEU A 85 3.48 13.27 10.85
CA LEU A 85 4.03 13.50 9.51
C LEU A 85 3.76 12.31 8.58
N HIS A 86 4.08 11.08 9.02
CA HIS A 86 3.87 9.88 8.23
C HIS A 86 2.38 9.57 8.10
N THR A 87 1.61 9.74 9.18
CA THR A 87 0.14 9.58 9.13
C THR A 87 -0.47 10.46 8.04
N PHE A 88 -0.12 11.75 8.03
CA PHE A 88 -0.61 12.68 7.03
C PHE A 88 -0.13 12.33 5.61
N LEU A 89 1.16 12.02 5.46
CA LEU A 89 1.76 11.62 4.18
C LEU A 89 1.03 10.42 3.58
N TYR A 90 0.87 9.34 4.36
CA TYR A 90 0.26 8.11 3.89
C TYR A 90 -1.23 8.30 3.56
N LEU A 91 -1.97 9.11 4.33
CA LEU A 91 -3.35 9.50 3.98
C LEU A 91 -3.43 10.26 2.66
N LEU A 92 -2.49 11.20 2.40
CA LEU A 92 -2.47 11.94 1.14
C LEU A 92 -2.14 11.02 -0.04
N VAL A 93 -1.18 10.11 0.14
CA VAL A 93 -0.86 9.07 -0.86
C VAL A 93 -2.06 8.16 -1.08
N TYR A 94 -2.82 7.81 -0.05
CA TYR A 94 -4.06 7.03 -0.21
C TYR A 94 -5.10 7.76 -1.07
N CYS A 95 -5.27 9.08 -0.88
CA CYS A 95 -6.12 9.88 -1.76
C CYS A 95 -5.64 9.81 -3.21
N ILE A 96 -4.33 9.90 -3.46
CA ILE A 96 -3.75 9.75 -4.80
C ILE A 96 -4.01 8.35 -5.37
N ILE A 97 -3.79 7.29 -4.58
CA ILE A 97 -4.10 5.91 -4.98
C ILE A 97 -5.56 5.80 -5.41
N ARG A 98 -6.50 6.35 -4.63
CA ARG A 98 -7.92 6.34 -5.00
C ARG A 98 -8.18 7.09 -6.31
N LEU A 99 -7.62 8.29 -6.48
CA LEU A 99 -7.80 9.10 -7.69
C LEU A 99 -7.24 8.41 -8.93
N VAL A 100 -6.03 7.84 -8.84
CA VAL A 100 -5.35 7.13 -9.94
C VAL A 100 -6.00 5.78 -10.22
N SER A 101 -6.57 5.13 -9.21
CA SER A 101 -7.28 3.86 -9.40
C SER A 101 -8.61 3.98 -10.16
N HIS A 102 -9.17 5.18 -10.28
CA HIS A 102 -10.42 5.38 -11.00
C HIS A 102 -10.26 5.16 -12.53
N PRO A 103 -9.26 5.74 -13.21
CA PRO A 103 -9.01 5.45 -14.62
C PRO A 103 -8.24 4.14 -14.88
N VAL A 104 -7.67 3.50 -13.86
CA VAL A 104 -6.80 2.32 -14.01
C VAL A 104 -7.49 1.04 -13.52
N ASP A 105 -7.45 -0.02 -14.33
CA ASP A 105 -8.02 -1.31 -13.94
C ASP A 105 -7.20 -2.00 -12.83
N LEU A 106 -7.68 -1.95 -11.58
CA LEU A 106 -7.08 -2.63 -10.44
C LEU A 106 -7.23 -4.16 -10.48
N PHE A 107 -8.05 -4.74 -11.37
CA PHE A 107 -8.13 -6.19 -11.51
C PHE A 107 -6.95 -6.76 -12.31
N SER A 108 -6.42 -5.97 -13.23
CA SER A 108 -5.21 -6.30 -13.98
C SER A 108 -3.94 -6.16 -13.10
N PRO A 109 -3.03 -7.15 -13.12
CA PRO A 109 -1.71 -7.03 -12.47
C PRO A 109 -0.96 -5.77 -12.92
N ALA A 110 -1.05 -5.42 -14.21
CA ALA A 110 -0.40 -4.24 -14.77
C ALA A 110 -0.96 -2.94 -14.17
N GLY A 111 -2.28 -2.87 -13.98
CA GLY A 111 -2.90 -1.70 -13.36
C GLY A 111 -2.49 -1.51 -11.90
N ARG A 112 -2.42 -2.60 -11.12
CA ARG A 112 -1.91 -2.55 -9.74
C ARG A 112 -0.47 -2.04 -9.67
N THR A 113 0.41 -2.56 -10.53
CA THR A 113 1.80 -2.13 -10.57
C THR A 113 1.95 -0.66 -10.97
N THR A 114 1.13 -0.18 -11.91
CA THR A 114 1.14 1.24 -12.31
C THR A 114 0.69 2.15 -11.18
N VAL A 115 -0.38 1.77 -10.46
CA VAL A 115 -0.86 2.55 -9.30
C VAL A 115 0.19 2.59 -8.20
N ILE A 116 0.84 1.46 -7.90
CA ILE A 116 1.92 1.38 -6.89
C ILE A 116 3.10 2.27 -7.30
N PHE A 117 3.53 2.19 -8.56
CA PHE A 117 4.61 3.03 -9.09
C PHE A 117 4.33 4.52 -8.86
N ILE A 118 3.16 4.98 -9.30
CA ILE A 118 2.75 6.38 -9.19
C ILE A 118 2.64 6.79 -7.71
N ALA A 119 2.07 5.93 -6.86
CA ALA A 119 1.88 6.22 -5.44
C ALA A 119 3.19 6.34 -4.68
N VAL A 120 4.16 5.45 -4.93
CA VAL A 120 5.50 5.51 -4.31
C VAL A 120 6.22 6.77 -4.77
N MET A 121 6.19 7.08 -6.06
CA MET A 121 6.81 8.29 -6.59
C MET A 121 6.19 9.55 -5.97
N ALA A 122 4.85 9.61 -5.90
CA ALA A 122 4.13 10.71 -5.26
C ALA A 122 4.47 10.84 -3.77
N LYS A 123 4.59 9.72 -3.04
CA LYS A 123 4.99 9.71 -1.62
C LYS A 123 6.33 10.43 -1.43
N GLU A 124 7.34 10.09 -2.23
CA GLU A 124 8.66 10.71 -2.12
C GLU A 124 8.61 12.22 -2.40
N PHE A 125 7.90 12.65 -3.45
CA PHE A 125 7.71 14.07 -3.75
C PHE A 125 7.00 14.84 -2.63
N ILE A 126 5.93 14.27 -2.07
CA ILE A 126 5.19 14.87 -0.97
C ILE A 126 6.08 14.95 0.27
N MET A 127 6.81 13.88 0.58
CA MET A 127 7.68 13.84 1.75
C MET A 127 8.75 14.93 1.69
N VAL A 128 9.47 15.06 0.57
CA VAL A 128 10.44 16.16 0.38
C VAL A 128 9.79 17.52 0.52
N SER A 129 8.60 17.69 -0.08
CA SER A 129 7.87 18.96 -0.01
C SER A 129 7.49 19.31 1.43
N LEU A 130 7.04 18.33 2.21
CA LEU A 130 6.71 18.51 3.63
C LEU A 130 7.96 18.83 4.46
N LEU A 131 9.08 18.14 4.25
CA LEU A 131 10.33 18.42 4.94
C LEU A 131 10.80 19.87 4.69
N ASN A 132 10.71 20.34 3.44
CA ASN A 132 11.04 21.72 3.10
C ASN A 132 10.09 22.74 3.73
N LEU A 133 8.78 22.45 3.82
CA LEU A 133 7.82 23.29 4.52
C LEU A 133 8.12 23.39 6.03
N PHE A 134 8.57 22.29 6.65
CA PHE A 134 8.98 22.27 8.06
C PHE A 134 10.40 22.80 8.30
N SER A 135 11.01 23.49 7.32
CA SER A 135 12.35 24.07 7.41
C SER A 135 13.47 23.05 7.73
N LEU A 136 13.21 21.76 7.51
CA LEU A 136 14.25 20.73 7.49
C LEU A 136 14.90 20.81 6.10
N GLN A 137 15.78 21.81 5.93
CA GLN A 137 16.46 22.17 4.68
C GLN A 137 16.90 20.92 3.89
N TYR A 138 16.06 20.50 2.94
CA TYR A 138 16.32 19.34 2.10
C TYR A 138 16.56 19.83 0.68
N ASP A 139 17.83 19.85 0.30
CA ASP A 139 18.22 20.27 -1.04
C ASP A 139 17.76 19.23 -2.06
N PHE A 140 16.80 19.63 -2.88
CA PHE A 140 16.32 18.81 -3.97
C PHE A 140 17.40 18.72 -5.06
N SER A 141 18.01 17.55 -5.19
CA SER A 141 19.04 17.26 -6.20
C SER A 141 18.55 16.23 -7.22
N PHE A 142 19.17 16.21 -8.41
CA PHE A 142 18.97 15.15 -9.41
C PHE A 142 19.25 13.75 -8.83
N ASP A 143 20.15 13.64 -7.86
CA ASP A 143 20.41 12.40 -7.13
C ASP A 143 19.17 11.90 -6.34
N SER A 144 18.42 12.83 -5.74
CA SER A 144 17.18 12.50 -5.04
C SER A 144 16.10 12.00 -6.01
N LEU A 145 15.95 12.66 -7.16
CA LEU A 145 15.04 12.20 -8.22
C LEU A 145 15.36 10.78 -8.70
N TYR A 146 16.64 10.50 -8.95
CA TYR A 146 17.10 9.18 -9.36
C TYR A 146 16.74 8.11 -8.32
N LYS A 147 16.94 8.42 -7.03
CA LYS A 147 16.56 7.55 -5.91
C LYS A 147 15.06 7.29 -5.85
N PHE A 148 14.23 8.30 -6.08
CA PHE A 148 12.77 8.14 -6.10
C PHE A 148 12.30 7.24 -7.25
N CYS A 149 12.90 7.40 -8.44
CA CYS A 149 12.65 6.53 -9.58
C CYS A 149 13.06 5.08 -9.27
N ILE A 150 14.23 4.85 -8.69
CA ILE A 150 14.66 3.50 -8.33
C ILE A 150 13.75 2.89 -7.27
N SER A 151 13.44 3.63 -6.21
CA SER A 151 12.56 3.17 -5.13
C SER A 151 11.17 2.76 -5.66
N SER A 152 10.57 3.58 -6.52
CA SER A 152 9.27 3.29 -7.13
C SER A 152 9.32 2.09 -8.08
N ILE A 153 10.37 1.94 -8.90
CA ILE A 153 10.57 0.77 -9.76
C ILE A 153 10.73 -0.50 -8.94
N ILE A 154 11.64 -0.51 -7.96
CA ILE A 154 11.91 -1.68 -7.12
C ILE A 154 10.65 -2.08 -6.35
N THR A 155 9.97 -1.12 -5.72
CA THR A 155 8.72 -1.40 -4.98
C THR A 155 7.65 -1.98 -5.91
N SER A 156 7.53 -1.47 -7.14
CA SER A 156 6.58 -1.98 -8.12
C SER A 156 6.91 -3.40 -8.57
N ILE A 157 8.20 -3.73 -8.78
CA ILE A 157 8.63 -5.09 -9.12
C ILE A 157 8.34 -6.04 -7.95
N ILE A 158 8.71 -5.67 -6.73
CA ILE A 158 8.44 -6.46 -5.51
C ILE A 158 6.93 -6.68 -5.37
N SER A 159 6.11 -5.68 -5.70
CA SER A 159 4.66 -5.79 -5.61
C SER A 159 4.10 -6.92 -6.46
N ILE A 160 4.70 -7.25 -7.61
CA ILE A 160 4.24 -8.36 -8.46
C ILE A 160 4.30 -9.67 -7.66
N PHE A 161 5.43 -9.93 -6.99
CA PHE A 161 5.64 -11.12 -6.19
C PHE A 161 4.77 -11.14 -4.94
N VAL A 162 4.71 -10.02 -4.20
CA VAL A 162 3.89 -9.90 -2.98
C VAL A 162 2.42 -10.10 -3.33
N LEU A 163 1.89 -9.35 -4.30
CA LEU A 163 0.49 -9.46 -4.70
C LEU A 163 0.17 -10.83 -5.27
N HIS A 164 1.09 -11.49 -5.98
CA HIS A 164 0.89 -12.85 -6.44
C HIS A 164 0.77 -13.84 -5.28
N PHE A 165 1.64 -13.73 -4.26
CA PHE A 165 1.58 -14.56 -3.06
C PHE A 165 0.25 -14.41 -2.31
N PHE A 166 -0.25 -13.18 -2.18
CA PHE A 166 -1.54 -12.90 -1.54
C PHE A 166 -2.75 -13.20 -2.43
N LYS A 167 -2.57 -13.40 -3.75
CA LYS A 167 -3.63 -13.77 -4.70
C LYS A 167 -3.96 -15.26 -4.59
N ILE A 168 -4.43 -15.66 -3.41
CA ILE A 168 -5.33 -16.82 -3.27
C ILE A 168 -6.71 -16.35 -3.71
N THR A 169 -6.92 -16.46 -5.03
CA THR A 169 -8.17 -16.42 -5.80
C THR A 169 -9.04 -15.16 -5.68
N PRO A 170 -9.06 -14.26 -6.70
CA PRO A 170 -10.14 -13.30 -6.84
C PRO A 170 -11.43 -14.06 -7.07
N SER A 171 -12.36 -13.98 -6.12
CA SER A 171 -13.79 -13.97 -6.37
C SER A 171 -14.27 -14.77 -7.59
N GLU A 172 -14.32 -16.10 -7.48
CA GLU A 172 -15.40 -16.86 -8.13
C GLU A 172 -16.68 -16.56 -7.34
N ILE A 173 -17.12 -15.31 -7.37
CA ILE A 173 -18.52 -15.00 -7.10
C ILE A 173 -19.23 -15.54 -8.34
N PRO A 174 -20.13 -16.53 -8.23
CA PRO A 174 -20.95 -16.93 -9.35
C PRO A 174 -21.70 -15.68 -9.80
N ARG A 175 -21.37 -15.16 -10.98
CA ARG A 175 -22.23 -14.18 -11.64
C ARG A 175 -23.58 -14.86 -11.76
N GLY A 176 -24.55 -14.33 -11.03
CA GLY A 176 -25.87 -14.91 -10.89
C GLY A 176 -26.42 -15.32 -12.25
N GLY A 177 -26.96 -16.54 -12.30
CA GLY A 177 -27.73 -17.03 -13.42
C GLY A 177 -28.82 -16.02 -13.78
N LYS A 178 -28.61 -15.34 -14.90
CA LYS A 178 -29.67 -14.80 -15.73
C LYS A 178 -29.58 -15.54 -17.06
N ASP A 179 -30.07 -16.78 -17.04
CA ASP A 179 -30.63 -17.44 -18.21
C ASP A 179 -31.75 -18.35 -17.71
N GLY A 180 -32.94 -17.75 -17.66
CA GLY A 180 -34.16 -18.37 -17.18
C GLY A 180 -35.33 -17.48 -17.59
N GLY A 181 -35.85 -17.72 -18.79
CA GLY A 181 -37.14 -17.22 -19.24
C GLY A 181 -37.07 -16.21 -20.38
N LYS A 182 -36.97 -16.73 -21.62
CA LYS A 182 -38.11 -16.71 -22.55
C LYS A 182 -38.13 -18.02 -23.35
#